data_AF-A0A7R8VGM4-F1
#
_entry.id   AF-A0A7R8VGM4-F1
#
_cell.length_a   1.000
_cell.length_b   1.000
_cell.length_c   1.000
_cell.angle_alpha   90.00
_cell.angle_beta   90.00
_cell.angle_gamma   90.00
#
_symmetry.space_group_name_H-M   'P 1'
#
loop_
_entity.id
_entity.type
_entity.pdbx_description
1 polymer ?
#
loop_
_entity_poly.entity_id
_entity_poly.type
_entity_poly.pdbx_seq_one_letter_code
_entity_poly.pdbx_strand_id
1 'polypeptide(L)'
;MKLISLVRGSTIIETSVLPGGTAKSASGNTAVETSVLPGGTAKSASGNTAVETSVLPGGTAKSASGNTTVETIVLPGGTAKSASGNTAVETSVSPGGTAKSERGNTAVETSVSPGGTAKSESGNTAVETSVIPGGTAKSASGNTAVETSVLPGGTAKSASGNTAVETSVLPGGTAKSASGNTAVETSVLPGGTAKSASGNTAVETSVLPGGTAKSASGNTAVETSVLPGGTAKSASGNTAVETSVLPGGTAKSASGNTAVETSVLPGGTAKSASGNTAVETSVLPGGTAKSASGNTAVETSVLPGGTAKSASGNTAVETSVLPGGTAKSASGNTTVETSVLPGGTTKSASGNTTVETSVLPGGTARSASGNTTVETSVLPGGTTKSASGNTTVETSVLPGGTARSASGNTTVETSVLPGGTTKSASGNTTVETSVLPGGTARSASGNTTVETSVLPGGTTKSASGNTTVETSVLPGGTARSASGNTTVETSVLPGGTTKSASGNTTVETSVLPGGTARSASGNTTVETSVLPGGTTKSASGNTTVETSVLPGGTARSASGNTTVETSVLPGGTARSASGNTTVETSVLPGGTTKSASGNTTVETSVSPGGTAKTVLV
;
A
#
# COMPACT_ATOMS: atom_id res chain seq x y z
N MET A 1 8.20 -51.88 -60.77
CA MET A 1 8.23 -52.66 -59.50
C MET A 1 9.54 -53.40 -59.38
N LYS A 2 10.50 -52.93 -58.58
CA LYS A 2 11.53 -53.79 -58.00
C LYS A 2 11.31 -53.72 -56.49
N LEU A 3 10.77 -54.79 -55.91
CA LEU A 3 10.65 -54.95 -54.47
C LEU A 3 12.01 -55.45 -53.99
N ILE A 4 12.83 -54.59 -53.39
CA ILE A 4 14.05 -55.03 -52.72
C ILE A 4 13.61 -55.37 -51.29
N SER A 5 13.60 -56.67 -50.98
CA SER A 5 13.37 -57.19 -49.64
C SER A 5 14.72 -57.61 -49.07
N LEU A 6 15.17 -56.94 -48.01
CA LEU A 6 16.48 -57.20 -47.42
C LEU A 6 16.38 -58.19 -46.26
N VAL A 7 17.38 -59.04 -46.11
CA VAL A 7 17.48 -60.03 -45.03
C VAL A 7 17.91 -59.32 -43.73
N ARG A 8 17.54 -59.87 -42.56
CA ARG A 8 17.89 -59.32 -41.24
C ARG A 8 19.40 -59.18 -41.06
N GLY A 9 19.84 -58.11 -40.39
CA GLY A 9 21.25 -57.86 -40.06
C GLY A 9 22.11 -57.32 -41.21
N SER A 10 21.48 -56.85 -42.30
CA SER A 10 22.23 -56.36 -43.47
C SER A 10 22.60 -54.88 -43.33
N THR A 11 23.80 -54.50 -43.78
CA THR A 11 24.18 -53.11 -44.05
C THR A 11 24.05 -52.82 -45.55
N ILE A 12 23.41 -51.71 -45.90
CA ILE A 12 23.19 -51.29 -47.28
C ILE A 12 23.74 -49.88 -47.42
N ILE A 13 24.45 -49.61 -48.51
CA ILE A 13 25.02 -48.31 -48.83
C ILE A 13 24.43 -47.89 -50.18
N GLU A 14 24.10 -46.61 -50.32
CA GLU A 14 23.62 -45.97 -51.56
C GLU A 14 22.39 -46.65 -52.19
N THR A 15 21.22 -46.47 -51.60
CA THR A 15 19.96 -47.03 -52.13
C THR A 15 19.07 -45.97 -52.76
N SER A 16 18.77 -46.12 -54.05
CA SER A 16 17.78 -45.28 -54.75
C SER A 16 16.44 -45.99 -54.94
N VAL A 17 15.36 -45.45 -54.36
CA VAL A 17 13.99 -45.97 -54.54
C VAL A 17 13.31 -45.26 -55.69
N LEU A 18 13.29 -45.92 -56.85
CA LEU A 18 12.73 -45.41 -58.11
C LEU A 18 11.19 -45.23 -58.09
N PRO A 19 10.63 -44.45 -59.05
CA PRO A 19 9.19 -44.27 -59.19
C PRO A 19 8.41 -45.60 -59.28
N GLY A 20 7.33 -45.74 -58.49
CA GLY A 20 6.54 -46.98 -58.40
C GLY A 20 7.28 -48.16 -57.73
N GLY A 21 8.49 -47.92 -57.21
CA GLY A 21 9.27 -48.85 -56.43
C GLY A 21 8.91 -48.82 -54.94
N THR A 22 9.06 -49.96 -54.27
CA THR A 22 9.00 -50.02 -52.80
C THR A 22 10.23 -50.74 -52.29
N ALA A 23 11.06 -50.05 -51.53
CA ALA A 23 12.14 -50.68 -50.76
C ALA A 23 11.58 -51.10 -49.40
N LYS A 24 11.77 -52.37 -49.03
CA LYS A 24 11.39 -52.89 -47.71
C LYS A 24 12.63 -53.43 -47.01
N SER A 25 12.98 -52.83 -45.89
CA SER A 25 14.04 -53.35 -45.04
C SER A 25 13.45 -54.21 -43.91
N ALA A 26 13.92 -55.46 -43.76
CA ALA A 26 13.59 -56.30 -42.61
C ALA A 26 14.23 -55.75 -41.32
N SER A 27 13.88 -56.32 -40.17
CA SER A 27 14.32 -55.85 -38.85
C SER A 27 15.83 -56.03 -38.61
N GLY A 28 16.45 -55.09 -37.89
CA GLY A 28 17.86 -55.16 -37.52
C GLY A 28 18.82 -54.73 -38.63
N ASN A 29 18.35 -54.00 -39.64
CA ASN A 29 19.15 -53.59 -40.78
C ASN A 29 19.67 -52.16 -40.63
N THR A 30 20.84 -51.89 -41.21
CA THR A 30 21.41 -50.55 -41.35
C THR A 30 21.36 -50.12 -42.81
N ALA A 31 20.74 -48.99 -43.12
CA ALA A 31 20.78 -48.37 -44.44
C ALA A 31 21.52 -47.04 -44.38
N VAL A 32 22.47 -46.81 -45.27
CA VAL A 32 23.26 -45.59 -45.38
C VAL A 32 22.99 -44.98 -46.76
N GLU A 33 22.76 -43.67 -46.82
CA GLU A 33 22.53 -42.91 -48.06
C GLU A 33 21.33 -43.43 -48.87
N THR A 34 20.13 -43.28 -48.33
CA THR A 34 18.90 -43.67 -49.03
C THR A 34 18.24 -42.48 -49.71
N SER A 35 18.12 -42.53 -51.04
CA SER A 35 17.40 -41.53 -51.84
C SER A 35 16.03 -42.06 -52.28
N VAL A 36 14.94 -41.42 -51.83
CA VAL A 36 13.56 -41.77 -52.22
C VAL A 36 13.07 -40.82 -53.29
N LEU A 37 13.05 -41.27 -54.54
CA LEU A 37 12.68 -40.49 -55.72
C LEU A 37 11.15 -40.29 -55.84
N PRO A 38 10.67 -39.39 -56.71
CA PRO A 38 9.25 -39.15 -56.93
C PRO A 38 8.46 -40.43 -57.20
N GLY A 39 7.39 -40.68 -56.43
CA GLY A 39 6.57 -41.89 -56.56
C GLY A 39 7.20 -43.17 -55.98
N GLY A 40 8.41 -43.10 -55.42
CA GLY A 40 9.06 -44.18 -54.67
C GLY A 40 8.59 -44.23 -53.20
N THR A 41 8.60 -45.42 -52.60
CA THR A 41 8.30 -45.59 -51.17
C THR A 41 9.36 -46.42 -50.45
N ALA A 42 10.05 -45.84 -49.46
CA ALA A 42 10.90 -46.59 -48.53
C ALA A 42 10.09 -47.01 -47.29
N LYS A 43 10.16 -48.30 -46.93
CA LYS A 43 9.53 -48.84 -45.72
C LYS A 43 10.55 -49.59 -44.87
N SER A 44 10.73 -49.16 -43.63
CA SER A 44 11.57 -49.86 -42.65
C SER A 44 10.70 -50.65 -41.67
N ALA A 45 10.97 -51.94 -41.50
CA ALA A 45 10.45 -52.74 -40.40
C ALA A 45 11.07 -52.28 -39.06
N SER A 46 10.74 -52.93 -37.94
CA SER A 46 11.19 -52.53 -36.60
C SER A 46 12.68 -52.81 -36.34
N GLY A 47 13.35 -51.98 -35.53
CA GLY A 47 14.72 -52.21 -35.09
C GLY A 47 15.79 -51.86 -36.14
N ASN A 48 15.47 -51.00 -37.10
CA ASN A 48 16.38 -50.60 -38.17
C ASN A 48 17.05 -49.26 -37.87
N THR A 49 18.26 -49.11 -38.38
CA THR A 49 19.01 -47.84 -38.39
C THR A 49 19.08 -47.31 -39.83
N ALA A 50 18.65 -46.07 -40.07
CA ALA A 50 18.89 -45.39 -41.33
C ALA A 50 19.79 -44.17 -41.09
N VAL A 51 20.82 -44.00 -41.91
CA VAL A 51 21.74 -42.86 -41.88
C VAL A 51 21.64 -42.16 -43.23
N GLU A 52 21.47 -40.85 -43.23
CA GLU A 52 21.39 -40.01 -44.44
C GLU A 52 20.26 -40.43 -45.39
N THR A 53 19.01 -40.14 -45.00
CA THR A 53 17.84 -40.39 -45.86
C THR A 53 17.36 -39.11 -46.52
N SER A 54 17.44 -39.05 -47.86
CA SER A 54 16.90 -37.95 -48.66
C SER A 54 15.55 -38.32 -49.27
N VAL A 55 14.49 -37.60 -48.89
CA VAL A 55 13.13 -37.79 -49.43
C VAL A 55 12.82 -36.67 -50.42
N LEU A 56 12.88 -37.00 -51.72
CA LEU A 56 12.66 -36.06 -52.83
C LEU A 56 11.16 -35.75 -53.05
N PRO A 57 10.82 -34.72 -53.86
CA PRO A 57 9.44 -34.38 -54.18
C PRO A 57 8.60 -35.58 -54.63
N GLY A 58 7.47 -35.86 -53.97
CA GLY A 58 6.60 -37.01 -54.29
C GLY A 58 7.12 -38.36 -53.78
N GLY A 59 8.29 -38.42 -53.15
CA GLY A 59 8.81 -39.60 -52.44
C GLY A 59 8.19 -39.75 -51.05
N THR A 60 8.10 -40.99 -50.55
CA THR A 60 7.60 -41.27 -49.20
C THR A 60 8.50 -42.22 -48.41
N ALA A 61 8.99 -41.79 -47.25
CA ALA A 61 9.66 -42.65 -46.27
C ALA A 61 8.70 -43.01 -45.13
N LYS A 62 8.63 -44.30 -44.76
CA LYS A 62 7.83 -44.81 -43.64
C LYS A 62 8.65 -45.71 -42.74
N SER A 63 8.69 -45.38 -41.45
CA SER A 63 9.36 -46.19 -40.43
C SER A 63 8.32 -46.85 -39.52
N ALA A 64 8.39 -48.18 -39.38
CA ALA A 64 7.69 -48.92 -38.31
C ALA A 64 8.28 -48.60 -36.93
N SER A 65 7.83 -49.25 -35.86
CA SER A 65 8.24 -48.96 -34.48
C SER A 65 9.68 -49.39 -34.15
N GLY A 66 10.36 -48.67 -33.25
CA GLY A 66 11.68 -49.06 -32.72
C GLY A 66 12.83 -48.80 -33.69
N ASN A 67 12.70 -47.87 -34.62
CA ASN A 67 13.71 -47.50 -35.59
C ASN A 67 14.49 -46.27 -35.15
N THR A 68 15.75 -46.20 -35.56
CA THR A 68 16.62 -45.03 -35.41
C THR A 68 16.92 -44.45 -36.78
N THR A 69 16.66 -43.16 -37.00
CA THR A 69 17.11 -42.44 -38.20
C THR A 69 18.08 -41.36 -37.80
N VAL A 70 19.19 -41.23 -38.51
CA VAL A 70 20.18 -40.16 -38.36
C VAL A 70 20.23 -39.41 -39.69
N GLU A 71 20.12 -38.09 -39.65
CA GLU A 71 20.15 -37.21 -40.83
C GLU A 71 19.07 -37.53 -41.88
N THR A 72 17.84 -37.09 -41.61
CA THR A 72 16.75 -37.19 -42.60
C THR A 72 16.47 -35.83 -43.23
N ILE A 73 16.63 -35.72 -44.55
CA ILE A 73 16.35 -34.52 -45.33
C ILE A 73 15.03 -34.71 -46.09
N VAL A 74 14.02 -33.93 -45.74
CA VAL A 74 12.70 -33.94 -46.40
C VAL A 74 12.57 -32.72 -47.32
N LEU A 75 12.75 -32.94 -48.62
CA LEU A 75 12.71 -31.92 -49.66
C LEU A 75 11.26 -31.50 -50.01
N PRO A 76 11.05 -30.41 -50.77
CA PRO A 76 9.71 -29.93 -51.14
C PRO A 76 8.82 -31.01 -51.74
N GLY A 77 7.63 -31.26 -51.18
CA GLY A 77 6.72 -32.31 -51.65
C GLY A 77 7.09 -33.74 -51.23
N GLY A 78 8.20 -33.93 -50.52
CA GLY A 78 8.56 -35.20 -49.87
C GLY A 78 7.79 -35.42 -48.57
N THR A 79 7.58 -36.68 -48.18
CA THR A 79 6.89 -37.03 -46.92
C THR A 79 7.65 -38.09 -46.12
N ALA A 80 8.00 -37.77 -44.87
CA ALA A 80 8.50 -38.72 -43.88
C ALA A 80 7.43 -39.02 -42.83
N LYS A 81 7.21 -40.31 -42.53
CA LYS A 81 6.26 -40.78 -41.50
C LYS A 81 6.93 -41.77 -40.56
N SER A 82 6.83 -41.52 -39.26
CA SER A 82 7.33 -42.40 -38.21
C SER A 82 6.18 -42.94 -37.37
N ALA A 83 6.07 -44.28 -37.29
CA ALA A 83 5.19 -44.97 -36.33
C ALA A 83 5.72 -44.80 -34.89
N SER A 84 5.10 -45.43 -33.88
CA SER A 84 5.45 -45.26 -32.47
C SER A 84 6.81 -45.82 -32.05
N GLY A 85 7.50 -45.19 -31.09
CA GLY A 85 8.72 -45.74 -30.47
C GLY A 85 9.99 -45.56 -31.30
N ASN A 86 10.01 -44.62 -32.24
CA ASN A 86 11.15 -44.31 -33.08
C ASN A 86 12.00 -43.17 -32.52
N THR A 87 13.29 -43.21 -32.82
CA THR A 87 14.25 -42.13 -32.53
C THR A 87 14.71 -41.51 -33.85
N ALA A 88 14.48 -40.22 -34.05
CA ALA A 88 15.04 -39.48 -35.19
C ALA A 88 16.05 -38.47 -34.66
N VAL A 89 17.28 -38.52 -35.16
CA VAL A 89 18.36 -37.58 -34.88
C VAL A 89 18.59 -36.78 -36.16
N GLU A 90 18.57 -35.45 -36.07
CA GLU A 90 18.79 -34.52 -37.18
C GLU A 90 17.79 -34.68 -38.34
N THR A 91 16.58 -34.14 -38.16
CA THR A 91 15.59 -34.07 -39.25
C THR A 91 15.50 -32.66 -39.81
N SER A 92 15.84 -32.49 -41.08
CA SER A 92 15.73 -31.23 -41.81
C SER A 92 14.51 -31.24 -42.74
N VAL A 93 13.53 -30.38 -42.47
CA VAL A 93 12.29 -30.26 -43.27
C VAL A 93 12.35 -28.99 -44.11
N SER A 94 12.57 -29.15 -45.42
CA SER A 94 12.65 -28.06 -46.40
C SER A 94 11.25 -27.48 -46.75
N PRO A 95 11.17 -26.32 -47.44
CA PRO A 95 9.92 -25.72 -47.87
C PRO A 95 8.99 -26.70 -48.61
N GLY A 96 7.75 -26.90 -48.16
CA GLY A 96 6.80 -27.85 -48.77
C GLY A 96 7.04 -29.32 -48.42
N GLY A 97 8.08 -29.65 -47.66
CA GLY A 97 8.29 -30.97 -47.07
C GLY A 97 7.39 -31.21 -45.84
N THR A 98 7.04 -32.47 -45.58
CA THR A 98 6.21 -32.83 -44.41
C THR A 98 6.82 -33.99 -43.61
N ALA A 99 7.08 -33.76 -42.32
CA ALA A 99 7.43 -34.80 -41.35
C ALA A 99 6.24 -35.05 -40.40
N LYS A 100 5.87 -36.32 -40.20
CA LYS A 100 4.80 -36.74 -39.27
C LYS A 100 5.30 -37.82 -38.33
N SER A 101 5.08 -37.62 -37.03
CA SER A 101 5.42 -38.59 -35.99
C SER A 101 4.18 -39.01 -35.22
N GLU A 102 3.91 -40.32 -35.17
CA GLU A 102 2.89 -40.94 -34.29
C GLU A 102 3.36 -40.92 -32.81
N ARG A 103 2.61 -41.53 -31.88
CA ARG A 103 2.86 -41.47 -30.42
C ARG A 103 4.17 -42.13 -29.97
N GLY A 104 4.82 -41.62 -28.92
CA GLY A 104 5.96 -42.28 -28.27
C GLY A 104 7.27 -42.19 -29.03
N ASN A 105 7.41 -41.23 -29.93
CA ASN A 105 8.63 -40.97 -30.68
C ASN A 105 9.53 -39.94 -29.98
N THR A 106 10.84 -40.10 -30.15
CA THR A 106 11.86 -39.15 -29.73
C THR A 106 12.49 -38.52 -30.97
N ALA A 107 12.39 -37.20 -31.11
CA ALA A 107 13.16 -36.45 -32.10
C ALA A 107 14.27 -35.68 -31.37
N VAL A 108 15.49 -35.74 -31.87
CA VAL A 108 16.65 -34.97 -31.41
C VAL A 108 17.07 -34.12 -32.61
N GLU A 109 17.07 -32.79 -32.44
CA GLU A 109 17.41 -31.81 -33.48
C GLU A 109 16.48 -31.87 -34.72
N THR A 110 15.37 -31.14 -34.66
CA THR A 110 14.51 -30.93 -35.84
C THR A 110 14.61 -29.49 -36.34
N SER A 111 15.07 -29.31 -37.58
CA SER A 111 15.08 -28.01 -38.25
C SER A 111 13.90 -27.90 -39.23
N VAL A 112 13.06 -26.89 -39.06
CA VAL A 112 11.89 -26.64 -39.94
C VAL A 112 12.10 -25.33 -40.71
N SER A 113 12.39 -25.47 -42.01
CA SER A 113 12.62 -24.36 -42.93
C SER A 113 11.31 -23.66 -43.36
N PRO A 114 11.37 -22.44 -43.94
CA PRO A 114 10.22 -21.71 -44.46
C PRO A 114 9.27 -22.58 -45.31
N GLY A 115 8.00 -22.71 -44.94
CA GLY A 115 7.02 -23.53 -45.68
C GLY A 115 7.10 -25.05 -45.41
N GLY A 116 8.07 -25.52 -44.63
CA GLY A 116 8.11 -26.88 -44.10
C GLY A 116 7.12 -27.08 -42.95
N THR A 117 6.62 -28.31 -42.78
CA THR A 117 5.67 -28.65 -41.71
C THR A 117 6.10 -29.91 -40.93
N ALA A 118 6.33 -29.75 -39.63
CA ALA A 118 6.49 -30.86 -38.68
C ALA A 118 5.21 -31.02 -37.85
N LYS A 119 4.65 -32.24 -37.81
CA LYS A 119 3.47 -32.58 -37.00
C LYS A 119 3.78 -33.77 -36.10
N SER A 120 3.55 -33.60 -34.81
CA SER A 120 3.71 -34.67 -33.82
C SER A 120 2.38 -34.98 -33.15
N GLU A 121 1.99 -36.25 -33.14
CA GLU A 121 0.87 -36.76 -32.33
C GLU A 121 1.24 -36.79 -30.83
N SER A 122 0.37 -37.32 -29.97
CA SER A 122 0.50 -37.27 -28.51
C SER A 122 1.60 -38.17 -27.93
N GLY A 123 2.24 -37.78 -26.83
CA GLY A 123 3.23 -38.62 -26.14
C GLY A 123 4.60 -38.62 -26.80
N ASN A 124 4.93 -37.60 -27.59
CA ASN A 124 6.23 -37.46 -28.25
C ASN A 124 7.18 -36.56 -27.46
N THR A 125 8.47 -36.88 -27.54
CA THR A 125 9.56 -36.07 -26.97
C THR A 125 10.36 -35.44 -28.10
N ALA A 126 10.53 -34.12 -28.10
CA ALA A 126 11.44 -33.42 -28.98
C ALA A 126 12.54 -32.76 -28.13
N VAL A 127 13.80 -33.11 -28.40
CA VAL A 127 14.99 -32.51 -27.82
C VAL A 127 15.56 -31.60 -28.92
N GLU A 128 15.48 -30.30 -28.72
CA GLU A 128 15.89 -29.27 -29.69
C GLU A 128 15.07 -29.22 -30.99
N THR A 129 14.25 -28.18 -31.12
CA THR A 129 13.52 -27.85 -32.36
C THR A 129 13.77 -26.41 -32.74
N SER A 130 14.37 -26.19 -33.91
CA SER A 130 14.58 -24.85 -34.47
C SER A 130 13.53 -24.57 -35.54
N VAL A 131 12.63 -23.61 -35.27
CA VAL A 131 11.61 -23.16 -36.22
C VAL A 131 12.09 -21.87 -36.90
N ILE A 132 12.60 -22.02 -38.12
CA ILE A 132 13.17 -20.93 -38.94
C ILE A 132 12.03 -20.12 -39.59
N PRO A 133 12.22 -18.83 -39.96
CA PRO A 133 11.27 -17.99 -40.69
C PRO A 133 10.35 -18.72 -41.67
N GLY A 134 9.03 -18.66 -41.48
CA GLY A 134 8.03 -19.32 -42.36
C GLY A 134 7.78 -20.81 -42.09
N GLY A 135 8.56 -21.47 -41.22
CA GLY A 135 8.34 -22.83 -40.77
C GLY A 135 7.20 -22.94 -39.75
N THR A 136 6.51 -24.08 -39.71
CA THR A 136 5.45 -24.35 -38.72
C THR A 136 5.64 -25.70 -38.02
N ALA A 137 5.84 -25.65 -36.70
CA ALA A 137 5.79 -26.82 -35.83
C ALA A 137 4.43 -26.90 -35.13
N LYS A 138 3.76 -28.06 -35.21
CA LYS A 138 2.50 -28.35 -34.53
C LYS A 138 2.63 -29.59 -33.66
N SER A 139 2.42 -29.42 -32.37
CA SER A 139 2.38 -30.53 -31.40
C SER A 139 0.95 -30.78 -30.93
N ALA A 140 0.49 -32.04 -31.01
CA ALA A 140 -0.71 -32.51 -30.34
C ALA A 140 -0.51 -32.57 -28.81
N SER A 141 -1.48 -33.07 -28.04
CA SER A 141 -1.46 -33.07 -26.57
C SER A 141 -0.52 -34.09 -25.95
N GLY A 142 0.06 -33.82 -24.78
CA GLY A 142 0.89 -34.78 -24.05
C GLY A 142 2.32 -34.92 -24.58
N ASN A 143 2.81 -33.93 -25.34
CA ASN A 143 4.16 -33.90 -25.86
C ASN A 143 5.09 -33.12 -24.92
N THR A 144 6.35 -33.53 -24.91
CA THR A 144 7.43 -32.85 -24.18
C THR A 144 8.42 -32.27 -25.19
N ALA A 145 8.62 -30.96 -25.19
CA ALA A 145 9.70 -30.30 -25.92
C ALA A 145 10.74 -29.83 -24.90
N VAL A 146 12.00 -30.26 -25.04
CA VAL A 146 13.06 -29.86 -24.11
C VAL A 146 13.59 -28.48 -24.47
N GLU A 147 13.84 -28.23 -25.76
CA GLU A 147 14.33 -26.93 -26.22
C GLU A 147 13.63 -26.55 -27.53
N THR A 148 13.06 -25.36 -27.60
CA THR A 148 12.44 -24.84 -28.82
C THR A 148 12.88 -23.41 -29.08
N SER A 149 13.58 -23.21 -30.19
CA SER A 149 14.01 -21.89 -30.66
C SER A 149 13.10 -21.41 -31.80
N VAL A 150 12.32 -20.35 -31.56
CA VAL A 150 11.41 -19.75 -32.55
C VAL A 150 12.05 -18.49 -33.14
N LEU A 151 12.63 -18.63 -34.34
CA LEU A 151 13.34 -17.58 -35.07
C LEU A 151 12.36 -16.57 -35.73
N PRO A 152 12.87 -15.41 -36.21
CA PRO A 152 12.03 -14.38 -36.84
C PRO A 152 11.10 -14.92 -37.93
N GLY A 153 9.78 -14.75 -37.81
CA GLY A 153 8.80 -15.25 -38.78
C GLY A 153 8.42 -16.73 -38.63
N GLY A 154 9.01 -17.46 -37.68
CA GLY A 154 8.61 -18.81 -37.30
C GLY A 154 7.36 -18.81 -36.39
N THR A 155 6.54 -19.87 -36.47
CA THR A 155 5.40 -20.05 -35.55
C THR A 155 5.39 -21.44 -34.93
N ALA A 156 5.53 -21.50 -33.60
CA ALA A 156 5.30 -22.71 -32.83
C ALA A 156 3.86 -22.71 -32.27
N LYS A 157 3.12 -23.79 -32.50
CA LYS A 157 1.77 -24.00 -31.93
C LYS A 157 1.72 -25.31 -31.15
N SER A 158 1.43 -25.19 -29.86
CA SER A 158 1.24 -26.34 -28.97
C SER A 158 -0.24 -26.50 -28.63
N ALA A 159 -0.79 -27.69 -28.86
CA ALA A 159 -2.09 -28.10 -28.32
C ALA A 159 -2.03 -28.24 -26.78
N SER A 160 -3.12 -28.66 -26.14
CA SER A 160 -3.25 -28.74 -24.68
C SER A 160 -2.45 -29.86 -24.02
N GLY A 161 -2.04 -29.72 -22.77
CA GLY A 161 -1.37 -30.79 -22.01
C GLY A 161 0.09 -31.04 -22.43
N ASN A 162 0.72 -30.05 -23.06
CA ASN A 162 2.13 -30.13 -23.46
C ASN A 162 3.06 -29.54 -22.41
N THR A 163 4.26 -30.10 -22.30
CA THR A 163 5.34 -29.58 -21.46
C THR A 163 6.46 -29.05 -22.35
N ALA A 164 6.81 -27.77 -22.22
CA ALA A 164 8.02 -27.20 -22.80
C ALA A 164 9.00 -26.91 -21.68
N VAL A 165 10.24 -27.39 -21.76
CA VAL A 165 11.26 -27.11 -20.73
C VAL A 165 11.90 -25.76 -21.02
N GLU A 166 12.40 -25.53 -22.23
CA GLU A 166 13.00 -24.26 -22.63
C GLU A 166 12.39 -23.76 -23.95
N THR A 167 11.92 -22.52 -23.96
CA THR A 167 11.43 -21.86 -25.18
C THR A 167 12.03 -20.48 -25.35
N SER A 168 12.82 -20.31 -26.40
CA SER A 168 13.42 -19.02 -26.78
C SER A 168 12.65 -18.42 -27.96
N VAL A 169 11.98 -17.29 -27.73
CA VAL A 169 11.21 -16.56 -28.77
C VAL A 169 12.02 -15.36 -29.26
N LEU A 170 12.65 -15.51 -30.42
CA LEU A 170 13.53 -14.50 -31.04
C LEU A 170 12.72 -13.36 -31.71
N PRO A 171 13.38 -12.24 -32.08
CA PRO A 171 12.72 -11.10 -32.73
C PRO A 171 11.83 -11.49 -33.90
N GLY A 172 10.54 -11.16 -33.91
CA GLY A 172 9.61 -11.52 -34.99
C GLY A 172 9.07 -12.96 -34.94
N GLY A 173 9.53 -13.79 -33.99
CA GLY A 173 8.96 -15.11 -33.71
C GLY A 173 7.66 -15.02 -32.90
N THR A 174 6.76 -15.99 -33.08
CA THR A 174 5.52 -16.08 -32.28
C THR A 174 5.32 -17.50 -31.71
N ALA A 175 5.31 -17.62 -30.40
CA ALA A 175 4.90 -18.84 -29.70
C ALA A 175 3.42 -18.72 -29.25
N LYS A 176 2.60 -19.72 -29.60
CA LYS A 176 1.20 -19.81 -29.16
C LYS A 176 0.94 -21.13 -28.47
N SER A 177 0.54 -21.05 -27.20
CA SER A 177 0.15 -22.22 -26.40
C SER A 177 -1.37 -22.26 -26.22
N ALA A 178 -1.98 -23.41 -26.51
CA ALA A 178 -3.34 -23.73 -26.09
C ALA A 178 -3.42 -23.94 -24.56
N SER A 179 -4.58 -24.34 -24.03
CA SER A 179 -4.82 -24.48 -22.58
C SER A 179 -4.17 -25.71 -21.94
N GLY A 180 -3.81 -25.66 -20.65
CA GLY A 180 -3.31 -26.82 -19.92
C GLY A 180 -1.85 -27.18 -20.21
N ASN A 181 -1.08 -26.25 -20.78
CA ASN A 181 0.34 -26.43 -21.04
C ASN A 181 1.19 -25.97 -19.86
N THR A 182 2.32 -26.64 -19.67
CA THR A 182 3.36 -26.26 -18.71
C THR A 182 4.59 -25.80 -19.47
N ALA A 183 5.07 -24.58 -19.22
CA ALA A 183 6.36 -24.10 -19.69
C ALA A 183 7.28 -23.93 -18.48
N VAL A 184 8.47 -24.53 -18.48
CA VAL A 184 9.41 -24.39 -17.36
C VAL A 184 10.19 -23.09 -17.51
N GLU A 185 10.77 -22.82 -18.69
CA GLU A 185 11.53 -21.61 -18.96
C GLU A 185 11.11 -21.01 -20.31
N THR A 186 10.76 -19.73 -20.30
CA THR A 186 10.44 -19.00 -21.52
C THR A 186 11.17 -17.66 -21.56
N SER A 187 12.05 -17.52 -22.55
CA SER A 187 12.78 -16.29 -22.83
C SER A 187 12.18 -15.57 -24.04
N VAL A 188 11.61 -14.38 -23.82
CA VAL A 188 11.00 -13.54 -24.88
C VAL A 188 11.95 -12.41 -25.25
N LEU A 189 12.70 -12.57 -26.33
CA LEU A 189 13.70 -11.62 -26.82
C LEU A 189 13.06 -10.38 -27.50
N PRO A 190 13.84 -9.31 -27.77
CA PRO A 190 13.34 -8.09 -28.39
C PRO A 190 12.53 -8.35 -29.67
N GLY A 191 11.28 -7.89 -29.77
CA GLY A 191 10.42 -8.12 -30.93
C GLY A 191 9.76 -9.51 -30.99
N GLY A 192 10.05 -10.42 -30.05
CA GLY A 192 9.36 -11.69 -29.88
C GLY A 192 8.01 -11.52 -29.19
N THR A 193 7.05 -12.41 -29.49
CA THR A 193 5.73 -12.42 -28.82
C THR A 193 5.33 -13.81 -28.34
N ALA A 194 5.18 -13.97 -27.03
CA ALA A 194 4.60 -15.16 -26.42
C ALA A 194 3.12 -14.93 -26.08
N LYS A 195 2.24 -15.83 -26.52
CA LYS A 195 0.80 -15.81 -26.21
C LYS A 195 0.37 -17.13 -25.60
N SER A 196 -0.13 -17.07 -24.38
CA SER A 196 -0.67 -18.24 -23.67
C SER A 196 -2.19 -18.14 -23.56
N ALA A 197 -2.90 -19.19 -23.99
CA ALA A 197 -4.32 -19.39 -23.69
C ALA A 197 -4.52 -19.67 -22.17
N SER A 198 -5.77 -19.93 -21.75
CA SER A 198 -6.15 -20.13 -20.34
C SER A 198 -5.69 -21.45 -19.74
N GLY A 199 -5.48 -21.51 -18.42
CA GLY A 199 -5.13 -22.75 -17.71
C GLY A 199 -3.71 -23.22 -17.94
N ASN A 200 -2.81 -22.31 -18.34
CA ASN A 200 -1.39 -22.62 -18.53
C ASN A 200 -0.58 -22.29 -17.28
N THR A 201 0.47 -23.08 -17.04
CA THR A 201 1.44 -22.85 -15.99
C THR A 201 2.79 -22.49 -16.61
N ALA A 202 3.35 -21.34 -16.26
CA ALA A 202 4.72 -20.98 -16.58
C ALA A 202 5.54 -20.95 -15.28
N VAL A 203 6.66 -21.66 -15.22
CA VAL A 203 7.52 -21.66 -14.03
C VAL A 203 8.41 -20.41 -14.06
N GLU A 204 9.12 -20.17 -15.15
CA GLU A 204 9.99 -19.01 -15.32
C GLU A 204 9.73 -18.33 -16.66
N THR A 205 9.51 -17.01 -16.63
CA THR A 205 9.36 -16.20 -17.83
C THR A 205 10.20 -14.94 -17.75
N SER A 206 11.17 -14.83 -18.66
CA SER A 206 12.03 -13.67 -18.82
C SER A 206 11.61 -12.85 -20.05
N VAL A 207 11.14 -11.62 -19.84
CA VAL A 207 10.71 -10.71 -20.92
C VAL A 207 11.77 -9.64 -21.15
N LEU A 208 12.58 -9.82 -22.19
CA LEU A 208 13.69 -8.94 -22.55
C LEU A 208 13.21 -7.61 -23.20
N PRO A 209 14.10 -6.60 -23.34
CA PRO A 209 13.77 -5.31 -23.94
C PRO A 209 13.05 -5.42 -25.29
N GLY A 210 11.85 -4.86 -25.45
CA GLY A 210 11.08 -4.95 -26.70
C GLY A 210 10.33 -6.28 -26.91
N GLY A 211 10.48 -7.26 -26.01
CA GLY A 211 9.67 -8.48 -25.97
C GLY A 211 8.28 -8.23 -25.37
N THR A 212 7.28 -9.01 -25.77
CA THR A 212 5.93 -8.93 -25.21
C THR A 212 5.38 -10.31 -24.83
N ALA A 213 5.08 -10.49 -23.55
CA ALA A 213 4.35 -11.65 -23.03
C ALA A 213 2.88 -11.29 -22.80
N LYS A 214 1.96 -12.10 -23.33
CA LYS A 214 0.50 -11.95 -23.12
C LYS A 214 -0.10 -13.24 -22.60
N SER A 215 -0.71 -13.17 -21.42
CA SER A 215 -1.42 -14.29 -20.81
C SER A 215 -2.92 -14.06 -20.83
N ALA A 216 -3.68 -15.02 -21.34
CA ALA A 216 -5.13 -15.10 -21.17
C ALA A 216 -5.48 -15.42 -19.70
N SER A 217 -6.78 -15.58 -19.40
CA SER A 217 -7.31 -15.78 -18.04
C SER A 217 -7.03 -17.15 -17.45
N GLY A 218 -6.92 -17.27 -16.13
CA GLY A 218 -6.75 -18.56 -15.44
C GLY A 218 -5.35 -19.16 -15.60
N ASN A 219 -4.34 -18.35 -15.88
CA ASN A 219 -2.95 -18.80 -15.96
C ASN A 219 -2.22 -18.62 -14.63
N THR A 220 -1.28 -19.51 -14.37
CA THR A 220 -0.37 -19.43 -13.21
C THR A 220 1.05 -19.17 -13.71
N ALA A 221 1.68 -18.11 -13.24
CA ALA A 221 3.10 -17.86 -13.42
C ALA A 221 3.79 -17.97 -12.07
N VAL A 222 4.84 -18.78 -11.95
CA VAL A 222 5.60 -18.89 -10.70
C VAL A 222 6.59 -17.73 -10.61
N GLU A 223 7.41 -17.51 -11.63
CA GLU A 223 8.38 -16.43 -11.67
C GLU A 223 8.27 -15.67 -12.99
N THR A 224 8.18 -14.34 -12.92
CA THR A 224 8.20 -13.47 -14.09
C THR A 224 9.15 -12.30 -13.89
N SER A 225 10.19 -12.27 -14.72
CA SER A 225 11.18 -11.20 -14.76
C SER A 225 10.94 -10.31 -15.98
N VAL A 226 10.52 -9.05 -15.75
CA VAL A 226 10.26 -8.07 -16.81
C VAL A 226 11.44 -7.11 -16.91
N LEU A 227 12.32 -7.33 -17.87
CA LEU A 227 13.54 -6.56 -18.10
C LEU A 227 13.27 -5.18 -18.73
N PRO A 228 14.26 -4.27 -18.74
CA PRO A 228 14.12 -2.92 -19.30
C PRO A 228 13.50 -2.88 -20.70
N GLY A 229 12.38 -2.19 -20.92
CA GLY A 229 11.70 -2.13 -22.22
C GLY A 229 10.85 -3.35 -22.56
N GLY A 230 10.84 -4.40 -21.73
CA GLY A 230 9.93 -5.53 -21.83
C GLY A 230 8.52 -5.17 -21.33
N THR A 231 7.49 -5.84 -21.89
CA THR A 231 6.09 -5.65 -21.45
C THR A 231 5.41 -6.98 -21.17
N ALA A 232 4.99 -7.19 -19.92
CA ALA A 232 4.11 -8.29 -19.52
C ALA A 232 2.66 -7.79 -19.37
N LYS A 233 1.72 -8.49 -20.01
CA LYS A 233 0.27 -8.21 -19.92
C LYS A 233 -0.48 -9.47 -19.51
N SER A 234 -1.19 -9.39 -18.39
CA SER A 234 -2.05 -10.46 -17.88
C SER A 234 -3.51 -10.07 -18.00
N ALA A 235 -4.32 -10.95 -18.61
CA ALA A 235 -5.78 -10.90 -18.52
C ALA A 235 -6.27 -11.24 -17.09
N SER A 236 -7.59 -11.34 -16.91
CA SER A 236 -8.23 -11.53 -15.60
C SER A 236 -8.11 -12.94 -15.04
N GLY A 237 -8.12 -13.11 -13.72
CA GLY A 237 -8.12 -14.43 -13.08
C GLY A 237 -6.77 -15.15 -13.11
N ASN A 238 -5.67 -14.43 -13.32
CA ASN A 238 -4.33 -14.99 -13.32
C ASN A 238 -3.70 -14.94 -11.93
N THR A 239 -2.86 -15.94 -11.63
CA THR A 239 -2.06 -15.99 -10.40
C THR A 239 -0.59 -15.84 -10.77
N ALA A 240 0.10 -14.89 -10.15
CA ALA A 240 1.55 -14.76 -10.22
C ALA A 240 2.13 -14.98 -8.82
N VAL A 241 3.10 -15.87 -8.67
CA VAL A 241 3.75 -16.09 -7.37
C VAL A 241 4.80 -15.01 -7.16
N GLU A 242 5.72 -14.82 -8.10
CA GLU A 242 6.78 -13.83 -8.02
C GLU A 242 6.85 -13.02 -9.32
N THR A 243 6.86 -11.69 -9.20
CA THR A 243 7.04 -10.78 -10.33
C THR A 243 8.06 -9.70 -10.02
N SER A 244 9.16 -9.72 -10.76
CA SER A 244 10.23 -8.73 -10.70
C SER A 244 10.16 -7.79 -11.90
N VAL A 245 9.88 -6.50 -11.66
CA VAL A 245 9.79 -5.46 -12.70
C VAL A 245 11.05 -4.59 -12.66
N LEU A 246 11.98 -4.86 -13.58
CA LEU A 246 13.28 -4.18 -13.69
C LEU A 246 13.17 -2.77 -14.30
N PRO A 247 14.24 -1.95 -14.22
CA PRO A 247 14.24 -0.57 -14.72
C PRO A 247 13.75 -0.41 -16.15
N GLY A 248 12.66 0.33 -16.41
CA GLY A 248 12.10 0.50 -17.75
C GLY A 248 11.19 -0.64 -18.22
N GLY A 249 11.04 -1.71 -17.43
CA GLY A 249 10.05 -2.77 -17.64
C GLY A 249 8.65 -2.31 -17.23
N THR A 250 7.62 -2.87 -17.87
CA THR A 250 6.22 -2.58 -17.52
C THR A 250 5.39 -3.85 -17.36
N ALA A 251 4.86 -4.07 -16.15
CA ALA A 251 3.86 -5.10 -15.87
C ALA A 251 2.46 -4.48 -15.82
N LYS A 252 1.51 -5.07 -16.55
CA LYS A 252 0.09 -4.66 -16.55
C LYS A 252 -0.81 -5.84 -16.24
N SER A 253 -1.59 -5.74 -15.18
CA SER A 253 -2.59 -6.73 -14.78
C SER A 253 -4.01 -6.20 -15.02
N ALA A 254 -4.84 -6.99 -15.68
CA ALA A 254 -6.29 -6.80 -15.72
C ALA A 254 -6.93 -7.12 -14.35
N SER A 255 -8.26 -7.18 -14.26
CA SER A 255 -8.99 -7.36 -13.00
C SER A 255 -9.02 -8.81 -12.51
N GLY A 256 -9.13 -9.04 -11.19
CA GLY A 256 -9.31 -10.38 -10.63
C GLY A 256 -8.03 -11.23 -10.60
N ASN A 257 -6.86 -10.61 -10.71
CA ASN A 257 -5.57 -11.28 -10.62
C ASN A 257 -5.08 -11.31 -9.17
N THR A 258 -4.34 -12.37 -8.84
CA THR A 258 -3.66 -12.53 -7.56
C THR A 258 -2.15 -12.51 -7.79
N ALA A 259 -1.43 -11.63 -7.10
CA ALA A 259 0.02 -11.64 -7.05
C ALA A 259 0.47 -11.96 -5.61
N VAL A 260 1.36 -12.93 -5.42
CA VAL A 260 1.88 -13.23 -4.07
C VAL A 260 3.01 -12.25 -3.75
N GLU A 261 4.00 -12.13 -4.61
CA GLU A 261 5.15 -11.24 -4.41
C GLU A 261 5.38 -10.39 -5.65
N THR A 262 5.47 -9.07 -5.47
CA THR A 262 5.81 -8.15 -6.56
C THR A 262 6.90 -7.17 -6.14
N SER A 263 8.04 -7.26 -6.81
CA SER A 263 9.19 -6.38 -6.61
C SER A 263 9.31 -5.39 -7.77
N VAL A 264 9.13 -4.09 -7.51
CA VAL A 264 9.22 -3.03 -8.51
C VAL A 264 10.53 -2.27 -8.36
N LEU A 265 11.52 -2.58 -9.20
CA LEU A 265 12.87 -2.02 -9.19
C LEU A 265 12.93 -0.58 -9.75
N PRO A 266 14.05 0.15 -9.56
CA PRO A 266 14.21 1.53 -10.00
C PRO A 266 13.83 1.78 -11.46
N GLY A 267 12.86 2.64 -11.77
CA GLY A 267 12.41 2.90 -13.14
C GLY A 267 11.45 1.86 -13.72
N GLY A 268 11.17 0.76 -13.00
CA GLY A 268 10.12 -0.20 -13.31
C GLY A 268 8.73 0.38 -13.01
N THR A 269 7.71 -0.06 -13.75
CA THR A 269 6.31 0.34 -13.50
C THR A 269 5.37 -0.85 -13.45
N ALA A 270 4.73 -1.06 -12.30
CA ALA A 270 3.62 -2.00 -12.13
C ALA A 270 2.28 -1.26 -12.18
N LYS A 271 1.34 -1.74 -12.99
CA LYS A 271 -0.03 -1.21 -13.09
C LYS A 271 -1.06 -2.32 -12.92
N SER A 272 -1.90 -2.17 -11.91
CA SER A 272 -2.99 -3.11 -11.62
C SER A 272 -4.35 -2.46 -11.88
N ALA A 273 -5.18 -3.10 -12.69
CA ALA A 273 -6.61 -2.76 -12.82
C ALA A 273 -7.37 -3.10 -11.52
N SER A 274 -8.70 -2.95 -11.52
CA SER A 274 -9.56 -3.13 -10.35
C SER A 274 -9.77 -4.58 -9.93
N GLY A 275 -10.05 -4.84 -8.64
CA GLY A 275 -10.38 -6.18 -8.14
C GLY A 275 -9.19 -7.13 -8.07
N ASN A 276 -7.97 -6.61 -8.01
CA ASN A 276 -6.75 -7.41 -7.86
C ASN A 276 -6.36 -7.58 -6.40
N THR A 277 -5.74 -8.71 -6.09
CA THR A 277 -5.19 -9.02 -4.77
C THR A 277 -3.67 -9.12 -4.87
N ALA A 278 -2.95 -8.39 -4.04
CA ALA A 278 -1.50 -8.52 -3.88
C ALA A 278 -1.21 -8.93 -2.42
N VAL A 279 -0.43 -9.98 -2.20
CA VAL A 279 -0.03 -10.36 -0.83
C VAL A 279 1.13 -9.47 -0.40
N GLU A 280 2.21 -9.40 -1.16
CA GLU A 280 3.38 -8.60 -0.85
C GLU A 280 3.77 -7.74 -2.05
N THR A 281 3.97 -6.44 -1.82
CA THR A 281 4.47 -5.52 -2.84
C THR A 281 5.61 -4.68 -2.27
N SER A 282 6.80 -4.85 -2.83
CA SER A 282 7.99 -4.05 -2.52
C SER A 282 8.27 -3.06 -3.64
N VAL A 283 8.21 -1.76 -3.35
CA VAL A 283 8.49 -0.69 -4.31
C VAL A 283 9.85 -0.08 -4.01
N LEU A 284 10.87 -0.49 -4.77
CA LEU A 284 12.26 -0.07 -4.62
C LEU A 284 12.50 1.38 -5.10
N PRO A 285 13.67 1.97 -4.77
CA PRO A 285 14.02 3.35 -5.15
C PRO A 285 13.79 3.67 -6.62
N GLY A 286 12.94 4.65 -6.97
CA GLY A 286 12.65 5.00 -8.36
C GLY A 286 11.62 4.09 -9.05
N GLY A 287 11.17 3.02 -8.42
CA GLY A 287 10.06 2.18 -8.87
C GLY A 287 8.71 2.86 -8.68
N THR A 288 7.72 2.54 -9.52
CA THR A 288 6.35 3.07 -9.39
C THR A 288 5.30 1.96 -9.45
N ALA A 289 4.55 1.78 -8.37
CA ALA A 289 3.34 0.95 -8.33
C ALA A 289 2.08 1.81 -8.44
N LYS A 290 1.16 1.44 -9.34
CA LYS A 290 -0.14 2.11 -9.51
C LYS A 290 -1.28 1.09 -9.46
N SER A 291 -2.20 1.28 -8.53
CA SER A 291 -3.39 0.45 -8.36
C SER A 291 -4.65 1.24 -8.69
N ALA A 292 -5.50 0.69 -9.56
CA ALA A 292 -6.88 1.15 -9.76
C ALA A 292 -7.76 0.81 -8.53
N SER A 293 -9.06 1.08 -8.62
CA SER A 293 -10.03 0.94 -7.52
C SER A 293 -10.39 -0.50 -7.18
N GLY A 294 -10.77 -0.80 -5.94
CA GLY A 294 -11.23 -2.13 -5.53
C GLY A 294 -10.12 -3.18 -5.40
N ASN A 295 -8.87 -2.75 -5.26
CA ASN A 295 -7.75 -3.67 -5.05
C ASN A 295 -7.52 -3.92 -3.56
N THR A 296 -7.07 -5.14 -3.24
CA THR A 296 -6.64 -5.53 -1.89
C THR A 296 -5.14 -5.77 -1.88
N ALA A 297 -4.43 -5.16 -0.96
CA ALA A 297 -3.02 -5.44 -0.68
C ALA A 297 -2.89 -5.94 0.77
N VAL A 298 -2.17 -7.04 1.01
CA VAL A 298 -1.89 -7.47 2.39
C VAL A 298 -0.72 -6.66 2.93
N GLU A 299 0.41 -6.64 2.25
CA GLU A 299 1.60 -5.91 2.67
C GLU A 299 2.14 -5.05 1.52
N THR A 300 2.45 -3.78 1.82
CA THR A 300 3.11 -2.88 0.88
C THR A 300 4.27 -2.17 1.56
N SER A 301 5.48 -2.42 1.07
CA SER A 301 6.70 -1.74 1.50
C SER A 301 7.16 -0.74 0.43
N VAL A 302 7.29 0.53 0.80
CA VAL A 302 7.74 1.60 -0.12
C VAL A 302 9.12 2.08 0.31
N LEU A 303 10.15 1.64 -0.40
CA LEU A 303 11.56 1.93 -0.13
C LEU A 303 11.97 3.36 -0.56
N PRO A 304 13.16 3.84 -0.15
CA PRO A 304 13.64 5.19 -0.43
C PRO A 304 13.56 5.62 -1.90
N GLY A 305 12.76 6.61 -2.26
CA GLY A 305 12.59 7.05 -3.66
C GLY A 305 11.58 6.24 -4.47
N GLY A 306 11.00 5.17 -3.91
CA GLY A 306 9.87 4.45 -4.47
C GLY A 306 8.57 5.23 -4.35
N THR A 307 7.63 5.02 -5.28
CA THR A 307 6.31 5.66 -5.23
C THR A 307 5.17 4.65 -5.41
N ALA A 308 4.32 4.52 -4.39
CA ALA A 308 3.06 3.79 -4.48
C ALA A 308 1.88 4.77 -4.65
N LYS A 309 0.99 4.50 -5.62
CA LYS A 309 -0.24 5.28 -5.86
C LYS A 309 -1.46 4.37 -5.92
N SER A 310 -2.41 4.61 -5.03
CA SER A 310 -3.68 3.88 -4.99
C SER A 310 -4.84 4.80 -5.37
N ALA A 311 -5.67 4.36 -6.31
CA ALA A 311 -6.98 4.96 -6.61
C ALA A 311 -7.98 4.69 -5.46
N SER A 312 -9.23 5.09 -5.64
CA SER A 312 -10.28 5.04 -4.61
C SER A 312 -10.83 3.63 -4.36
N GLY A 313 -11.30 3.33 -3.16
CA GLY A 313 -11.93 2.05 -2.83
C GLY A 313 -10.95 0.88 -2.70
N ASN A 314 -9.68 1.15 -2.41
CA ASN A 314 -8.69 0.10 -2.16
C ASN A 314 -8.58 -0.25 -0.68
N THR A 315 -8.27 -1.50 -0.38
CA THR A 315 -8.00 -1.99 0.98
C THR A 315 -6.55 -2.40 1.09
N ALA A 316 -5.83 -1.91 2.10
CA ALA A 316 -4.51 -2.42 2.48
C ALA A 316 -4.54 -2.93 3.92
N VAL A 317 -3.92 -4.07 4.21
CA VAL A 317 -3.75 -4.52 5.60
C VAL A 317 -2.58 -3.75 6.21
N GLU A 318 -1.39 -3.83 5.63
CA GLU A 318 -0.19 -3.16 6.14
C GLU A 318 0.47 -2.31 5.06
N THR A 319 0.90 -1.10 5.44
CA THR A 319 1.72 -0.23 4.58
C THR A 319 2.89 0.34 5.36
N SER A 320 4.10 -0.03 4.97
CA SER A 320 5.35 0.51 5.52
C SER A 320 5.99 1.47 4.51
N VAL A 321 6.26 2.71 4.92
CA VAL A 321 6.90 3.73 4.07
C VAL A 321 8.26 4.10 4.65
N LEU A 322 9.31 3.64 3.99
CA LEU A 322 10.71 3.82 4.38
C LEU A 322 11.26 5.22 4.02
N PRO A 323 12.44 5.60 4.53
CA PRO A 323 13.05 6.91 4.33
C PRO A 323 13.11 7.38 2.87
N GLY A 324 12.40 8.44 2.47
CA GLY A 324 12.37 8.93 1.09
C GLY A 324 11.36 8.23 0.17
N GLY A 325 10.67 7.20 0.66
CA GLY A 325 9.53 6.56 -0.01
C GLY A 325 8.29 7.46 0.04
N THR A 326 7.41 7.35 -0.96
CA THR A 326 6.14 8.09 -0.99
C THR A 326 4.94 7.20 -1.30
N ALA A 327 3.99 7.13 -0.38
CA ALA A 327 2.68 6.51 -0.61
C ALA A 327 1.60 7.58 -0.80
N LYS A 328 0.78 7.44 -1.85
CA LYS A 328 -0.36 8.34 -2.13
C LYS A 328 -1.64 7.54 -2.31
N SER A 329 -2.65 7.88 -1.53
CA SER A 329 -3.98 7.24 -1.57
C SER A 329 -5.04 8.26 -1.98
N ALA A 330 -5.85 7.92 -3.00
CA ALA A 330 -7.07 8.64 -3.32
C ALA A 330 -8.16 8.36 -2.26
N SER A 331 -9.38 8.88 -2.49
CA SER A 331 -10.50 8.87 -1.54
C SER A 331 -11.15 7.50 -1.36
N GLY A 332 -11.73 7.21 -0.20
CA GLY A 332 -12.49 5.97 0.04
C GLY A 332 -11.62 4.73 0.23
N ASN A 333 -10.34 4.89 0.57
CA ASN A 333 -9.45 3.76 0.84
C ASN A 333 -9.52 3.34 2.30
N THR A 334 -9.36 2.04 2.56
CA THR A 334 -9.27 1.48 3.92
C THR A 334 -7.87 0.93 4.13
N THR A 335 -7.20 1.32 5.21
CA THR A 335 -5.90 0.75 5.60
C THR A 335 -5.97 0.27 7.04
N VAL A 336 -5.53 -0.95 7.34
CA VAL A 336 -5.53 -1.42 8.75
C VAL A 336 -4.36 -0.76 9.48
N GLU A 337 -3.13 -0.96 9.01
CA GLU A 337 -1.92 -0.43 9.64
C GLU A 337 -1.09 0.40 8.66
N THR A 338 -0.53 1.50 9.15
CA THR A 338 0.43 2.30 8.39
C THR A 338 1.60 2.72 9.25
N SER A 339 2.80 2.28 8.89
CA SER A 339 4.06 2.68 9.52
C SER A 339 4.84 3.64 8.62
N VAL A 340 5.15 4.83 9.12
CA VAL A 340 5.90 5.85 8.38
C VAL A 340 7.25 6.06 9.03
N LEU A 341 8.29 5.50 8.43
CA LEU A 341 9.68 5.55 8.91
C LEU A 341 10.34 6.93 8.64
N PRO A 342 11.51 7.20 9.25
CA PRO A 342 12.22 8.47 9.13
C PRO A 342 12.42 8.97 7.69
N GLY A 343 11.82 10.07 7.27
CA GLY A 343 11.93 10.61 5.89
C GLY A 343 10.93 10.00 4.90
N GLY A 344 10.14 9.01 5.30
CA GLY A 344 9.00 8.51 4.54
C GLY A 344 7.84 9.51 4.52
N THR A 345 7.05 9.50 3.44
CA THR A 345 5.88 10.39 3.31
C THR A 345 4.62 9.66 2.88
N THR A 346 3.54 9.80 3.64
CA THR A 346 2.19 9.38 3.24
C THR A 346 1.30 10.58 2.92
N LYS A 347 0.49 10.47 1.87
CA LYS A 347 -0.52 11.47 1.49
C LYS A 347 -1.85 10.80 1.18
N SER A 348 -2.84 11.02 2.03
CA SER A 348 -4.20 10.49 1.87
C SER A 348 -5.17 11.60 1.47
N ALA A 349 -5.97 11.36 0.43
CA ALA A 349 -7.12 12.18 0.07
C ALA A 349 -8.30 11.93 1.04
N SER A 350 -9.44 12.56 0.77
CA SER A 350 -10.62 12.60 1.65
C SER A 350 -11.41 11.29 1.71
N GLY A 351 -12.09 10.99 2.82
CA GLY A 351 -12.95 9.80 2.94
C GLY A 351 -12.20 8.49 3.16
N ASN A 352 -10.92 8.53 3.57
CA ASN A 352 -10.15 7.33 3.86
C ASN A 352 -10.35 6.88 5.31
N THR A 353 -10.37 5.57 5.54
CA THR A 353 -10.38 4.98 6.88
C THR A 353 -9.05 4.32 7.15
N THR A 354 -8.41 4.64 8.28
CA THR A 354 -7.19 4.00 8.74
C THR A 354 -7.39 3.52 10.17
N VAL A 355 -7.06 2.27 10.50
CA VAL A 355 -7.20 1.79 11.89
C VAL A 355 -6.04 2.33 12.72
N GLU A 356 -4.80 2.02 12.35
CA GLU A 356 -3.61 2.42 13.10
C GLU A 356 -2.61 3.17 12.22
N THR A 357 -2.01 4.23 12.76
CA THR A 357 -0.89 4.93 12.13
C THR A 357 0.23 5.19 13.12
N SER A 358 1.42 4.67 12.83
CA SER A 358 2.66 4.98 13.55
C SER A 358 3.57 5.86 12.71
N VAL A 359 3.94 7.03 13.22
CA VAL A 359 4.87 7.96 12.55
C VAL A 359 6.15 8.08 13.35
N LEU A 360 7.23 7.49 12.82
CA LEU A 360 8.56 7.46 13.41
C LEU A 360 9.33 8.78 13.21
N PRO A 361 10.46 8.98 13.92
CA PRO A 361 11.27 10.20 13.85
C PRO A 361 11.62 10.66 12.44
N GLY A 362 11.17 11.82 11.98
CA GLY A 362 11.43 12.33 10.62
C GLY A 362 10.43 11.86 9.55
N GLY A 363 9.51 10.95 9.88
CA GLY A 363 8.40 10.57 9.02
C GLY A 363 7.34 11.68 8.91
N THR A 364 6.63 11.74 7.79
CA THR A 364 5.54 12.72 7.58
C THR A 364 4.27 12.05 7.08
N ALA A 365 3.19 12.14 7.85
CA ALA A 365 1.85 11.73 7.41
C ALA A 365 0.94 12.94 7.14
N ARG A 366 0.28 12.98 5.98
CA ARG A 366 -0.65 14.05 5.61
C ARG A 366 -2.00 13.52 5.14
N SER A 367 -3.07 13.95 5.79
CA SER A 367 -4.45 13.56 5.48
C SER A 367 -5.30 14.77 5.08
N ALA A 368 -6.08 14.63 4.00
CA ALA A 368 -7.14 15.57 3.62
C ALA A 368 -8.40 15.36 4.49
N SER A 369 -9.47 16.12 4.22
CA SER A 369 -10.72 16.20 4.98
C SER A 369 -11.59 14.94 4.93
N GLY A 370 -12.39 14.64 5.96
CA GLY A 370 -13.33 13.51 5.96
C GLY A 370 -12.71 12.13 6.17
N ASN A 371 -11.47 12.05 6.65
CA ASN A 371 -10.80 10.78 6.95
C ASN A 371 -11.12 10.32 8.37
N THR A 372 -11.25 9.01 8.57
CA THR A 372 -11.38 8.37 9.87
C THR A 372 -10.08 7.66 10.22
N THR A 373 -9.52 7.92 11.39
CA THR A 373 -8.31 7.29 11.94
C THR A 373 -8.64 6.77 13.33
N VAL A 374 -8.44 5.50 13.66
CA VAL A 374 -8.76 5.05 15.03
C VAL A 374 -7.66 5.46 15.98
N GLU A 375 -6.43 5.03 15.72
CA GLU A 375 -5.28 5.29 16.57
C GLU A 375 -4.14 5.97 15.79
N THR A 376 -3.46 6.93 16.42
CA THR A 376 -2.24 7.54 15.87
C THR A 376 -1.17 7.70 16.94
N SER A 377 -0.01 7.09 16.72
CA SER A 377 1.18 7.28 17.54
C SER A 377 2.22 8.13 16.79
N VAL A 378 2.66 9.24 17.40
CA VAL A 378 3.67 10.14 16.82
C VAL A 378 4.92 10.12 17.69
N LEU A 379 5.97 9.48 17.19
CA LEU A 379 7.26 9.34 17.87
C LEU A 379 8.13 10.62 17.75
N PRO A 380 9.22 10.73 18.53
CA PRO A 380 10.10 11.90 18.56
C PRO A 380 10.57 12.36 17.17
N GLY A 381 10.21 13.56 16.70
CA GLY A 381 10.60 14.07 15.38
C GLY A 381 9.68 13.64 14.22
N GLY A 382 8.69 12.79 14.47
CA GLY A 382 7.63 12.47 13.52
C GLY A 382 6.63 13.63 13.38
N THR A 383 6.01 13.77 12.20
CA THR A 383 5.01 14.82 11.96
C THR A 383 3.72 14.33 11.33
N THR A 384 2.59 14.68 11.92
CA THR A 384 1.25 14.45 11.35
C THR A 384 0.57 15.77 11.01
N LYS A 385 -0.06 15.84 9.84
CA LYS A 385 -0.83 17.00 9.37
C LYS A 385 -2.20 16.55 8.87
N SER A 386 -3.25 16.95 9.57
CA SER A 386 -4.65 16.62 9.29
C SER A 386 -5.43 17.85 8.86
N ALA A 387 -6.36 17.70 7.91
CA ALA A 387 -7.26 18.75 7.43
C ALA A 387 -8.69 18.58 8.02
N SER A 388 -9.61 19.44 7.59
CA SER A 388 -10.94 19.66 8.15
C SER A 388 -11.88 18.46 8.12
N GLY A 389 -12.55 18.13 9.22
CA GLY A 389 -13.60 17.10 9.26
C GLY A 389 -13.08 15.67 9.35
N ASN A 390 -11.86 15.49 9.88
CA ASN A 390 -11.30 14.16 10.14
C ASN A 390 -11.70 13.68 11.53
N THR A 391 -12.14 12.42 11.64
CA THR A 391 -12.41 11.76 12.92
C THR A 391 -11.20 10.95 13.32
N THR A 392 -10.52 11.34 14.39
CA THR A 392 -9.47 10.57 15.04
C THR A 392 -9.99 10.09 16.40
N VAL A 393 -9.81 8.84 16.82
CA VAL A 393 -10.31 8.42 18.15
C VAL A 393 -9.26 8.73 19.22
N GLU A 394 -8.04 8.23 19.02
CA GLU A 394 -6.93 8.40 19.96
C GLU A 394 -5.67 8.94 19.29
N THR A 395 -4.95 9.81 19.99
CA THR A 395 -3.63 10.27 19.56
C THR A 395 -2.65 10.33 20.73
N SER A 396 -1.51 9.66 20.58
CA SER A 396 -0.37 9.74 21.51
C SER A 396 0.80 10.46 20.84
N VAL A 397 1.26 11.57 21.45
CA VAL A 397 2.41 12.34 20.96
C VAL A 397 3.56 12.24 21.95
N LEU A 398 4.60 11.51 21.55
CA LEU A 398 5.82 11.28 22.34
C LEU A 398 6.77 12.50 22.30
N PRO A 399 7.79 12.54 23.19
CA PRO A 399 8.75 13.65 23.28
C PRO A 399 9.36 14.06 21.93
N GLY A 400 9.18 15.29 21.46
CA GLY A 400 9.72 15.77 20.18
C GLY A 400 8.85 15.48 18.95
N GLY A 401 7.75 14.73 19.09
CA GLY A 401 6.74 14.55 18.04
C GLY A 401 5.89 15.82 17.85
N THR A 402 5.36 16.02 16.63
CA THR A 402 4.46 17.14 16.34
C THR A 402 3.20 16.68 15.61
N ALA A 403 2.03 16.92 16.22
CA ALA A 403 0.74 16.72 15.58
C ALA A 403 0.06 18.07 15.27
N ARG A 404 -0.43 18.24 14.04
CA ARG A 404 -1.15 19.45 13.61
C ARG A 404 -2.49 19.13 12.94
N SER A 405 -3.57 19.76 13.42
CA SER A 405 -4.93 19.59 12.87
C SER A 405 -5.61 20.94 12.56
N ALA A 406 -6.48 21.01 11.54
CA ALA A 406 -7.18 22.23 11.10
C ALA A 406 -8.69 22.03 10.76
N SER A 407 -9.56 22.79 11.45
CA SER A 407 -10.99 23.17 11.31
C SER A 407 -12.02 22.11 10.91
N GLY A 408 -12.93 21.68 11.80
CA GLY A 408 -13.97 20.67 11.53
C GLY A 408 -13.53 19.31 12.10
N ASN A 409 -14.37 18.66 12.86
CA ASN A 409 -13.96 17.83 14.02
C ASN A 409 -13.86 16.31 13.73
N THR A 410 -13.19 15.42 14.52
CA THR A 410 -13.33 15.07 15.96
C THR A 410 -12.18 14.18 16.49
N THR A 411 -11.62 14.51 17.67
CA THR A 411 -10.65 13.73 18.49
C THR A 411 -11.27 13.38 19.84
N VAL A 412 -11.25 12.12 20.30
CA VAL A 412 -11.88 11.71 21.57
C VAL A 412 -10.91 11.87 22.74
N GLU A 413 -9.67 11.40 22.59
CA GLU A 413 -8.61 11.55 23.60
C GLU A 413 -7.26 11.91 22.97
N THR A 414 -6.48 12.77 23.63
CA THR A 414 -5.10 13.06 23.26
C THR A 414 -4.18 13.03 24.48
N SER A 415 -3.14 12.22 24.42
CA SER A 415 -2.07 12.21 25.42
C SER A 415 -0.81 12.88 24.87
N VAL A 416 -0.31 13.92 25.57
CA VAL A 416 0.90 14.64 25.20
C VAL A 416 1.98 14.39 26.25
N LEU A 417 2.99 13.59 25.88
CA LEU A 417 4.12 13.26 26.74
C LEU A 417 5.16 14.41 26.81
N PRO A 418 6.10 14.38 27.78
CA PRO A 418 7.13 15.41 27.96
C PRO A 418 7.85 15.79 26.67
N GLY A 419 7.82 17.05 26.23
CA GLY A 419 8.49 17.49 24.99
C GLY A 419 7.71 17.26 23.69
N GLY A 420 6.55 16.59 23.73
CA GLY A 420 5.64 16.49 22.59
C GLY A 420 4.86 17.79 22.36
N THR A 421 4.48 18.07 21.10
CA THR A 421 3.69 19.26 20.77
C THR A 421 2.44 18.95 19.94
N THR A 422 1.30 19.46 20.39
CA THR A 422 0.05 19.43 19.63
C THR A 422 -0.41 20.83 19.28
N LYS A 423 -0.82 21.03 18.02
CA LYS A 423 -1.43 22.26 17.54
C LYS A 423 -2.76 21.95 16.86
N SER A 424 -3.86 22.29 17.53
CA SER A 424 -5.20 22.18 16.98
C SER A 424 -5.77 23.56 16.67
N ALA A 425 -6.44 23.70 15.53
CA ALA A 425 -7.35 24.80 15.26
C ALA A 425 -8.72 24.20 14.90
N SER A 426 -9.81 24.42 15.63
CA SER A 426 -11.08 23.70 15.42
C SER A 426 -12.32 24.60 15.27
N GLY A 427 -13.35 24.07 14.61
CA GLY A 427 -14.64 24.73 14.39
C GLY A 427 -15.56 24.52 15.58
N ASN A 428 -15.91 23.25 15.88
CA ASN A 428 -16.58 22.84 17.12
C ASN A 428 -16.04 21.48 17.62
N THR A 429 -15.68 21.31 18.90
CA THR A 429 -15.09 20.03 19.40
C THR A 429 -15.32 19.70 20.89
N THR A 430 -15.45 18.41 21.26
CA THR A 430 -15.11 17.84 22.59
C THR A 430 -13.69 17.28 22.53
N VAL A 431 -12.75 17.73 23.37
CA VAL A 431 -11.41 17.12 23.47
C VAL A 431 -11.14 16.79 24.94
N GLU A 432 -10.84 15.53 25.24
CA GLU A 432 -10.11 15.18 26.45
C GLU A 432 -8.60 15.23 26.14
N THR A 433 -7.87 16.14 26.78
CA THR A 433 -6.41 16.23 26.62
C THR A 433 -5.72 16.04 27.96
N SER A 434 -4.87 15.01 28.05
CA SER A 434 -3.92 14.85 29.15
C SER A 434 -2.55 15.39 28.74
N VAL A 435 -2.05 16.40 29.44
CA VAL A 435 -0.71 16.97 29.20
C VAL A 435 0.21 16.62 30.36
N LEU A 436 1.16 15.74 30.10
CA LEU A 436 2.17 15.30 31.06
C LEU A 436 3.27 16.38 31.24
N PRO A 437 4.10 16.27 32.31
CA PRO A 437 5.18 17.20 32.60
C PRO A 437 6.07 17.52 31.38
N GLY A 438 6.21 18.78 30.98
CA GLY A 438 7.03 19.18 29.82
C GLY A 438 6.35 19.08 28.44
N GLY A 439 5.12 18.55 28.36
CA GLY A 439 4.30 18.58 27.15
C GLY A 439 3.71 19.96 26.87
N THR A 440 3.44 20.28 25.59
CA THR A 440 2.79 21.54 25.20
C THR A 440 1.60 21.28 24.27
N ALA A 441 0.40 21.67 24.72
CA ALA A 441 -0.80 21.67 23.88
C ALA A 441 -1.25 23.10 23.55
N ARG A 442 -1.51 23.36 22.26
CA ARG A 442 -2.07 24.65 21.79
C ARG A 442 -3.35 24.42 21.00
N SER A 443 -4.45 25.03 21.46
CA SER A 443 -5.75 24.98 20.80
C SER A 443 -6.22 26.39 20.40
N ALA A 444 -6.83 26.52 19.22
CA ALA A 444 -7.50 27.73 18.75
C ALA A 444 -8.88 27.36 18.14
N SER A 445 -10.00 27.64 18.80
CA SER A 445 -11.30 27.04 18.40
C SER A 445 -12.51 27.97 18.33
N GLY A 446 -13.52 27.64 17.52
CA GLY A 446 -14.80 28.34 17.42
C GLY A 446 -15.69 28.10 18.64
N ASN A 447 -16.31 26.91 18.75
CA ASN A 447 -17.20 26.52 19.86
C ASN A 447 -16.82 25.16 20.50
N THR A 448 -16.35 25.08 21.75
CA THR A 448 -15.72 23.83 22.26
C THR A 448 -16.10 23.50 23.72
N THR A 449 -16.19 22.20 24.07
CA THR A 449 -16.07 21.67 25.44
C THR A 449 -14.69 21.03 25.58
N VAL A 450 -13.84 21.53 26.47
CA VAL A 450 -12.48 21.00 26.66
C VAL A 450 -12.35 20.47 28.08
N GLU A 451 -12.14 19.17 28.22
CA GLU A 451 -11.67 18.56 29.47
C GLU A 451 -10.15 18.43 29.36
N THR A 452 -9.44 19.16 30.23
CA THR A 452 -7.97 19.13 30.23
C THR A 452 -7.44 18.83 31.61
N SER A 453 -6.67 17.75 31.71
CA SER A 453 -5.86 17.43 32.87
C SER A 453 -4.42 17.88 32.61
N VAL A 454 -3.95 18.86 33.38
CA VAL A 454 -2.57 19.38 33.27
C VAL A 454 -1.78 18.92 34.47
N LEU A 455 -0.87 17.96 34.24
CA LEU A 455 0.04 17.44 35.25
C LEU A 455 1.19 18.44 35.54
N PRO A 456 1.93 18.27 36.66
CA PRO A 456 3.03 19.15 37.05
C PRO A 456 4.02 19.43 35.92
N GLY A 457 4.28 20.68 35.53
CA GLY A 457 5.21 21.04 34.45
C GLY A 457 4.65 20.96 33.03
N GLY A 458 3.39 20.54 32.83
CA GLY A 458 2.68 20.64 31.56
C GLY A 458 2.21 22.08 31.25
N THR A 459 2.09 22.41 29.97
CA THR A 459 1.56 23.74 29.55
C THR A 459 0.43 23.61 28.54
N THR A 460 -0.68 24.31 28.79
CA THR A 460 -1.80 24.43 27.85
C THR A 460 -2.04 25.89 27.48
N LYS A 461 -2.29 26.15 26.19
CA LYS A 461 -2.72 27.46 25.68
C LYS A 461 -3.95 27.27 24.80
N SER A 462 -5.10 27.77 25.25
CA SER A 462 -6.35 27.80 24.49
C SER A 462 -6.70 29.21 24.06
N ALA A 463 -7.24 29.38 22.86
CA ALA A 463 -7.88 30.61 22.39
C ALA A 463 -9.20 30.27 21.68
N SER A 464 -10.36 30.85 22.03
CA SER A 464 -11.62 30.39 21.46
C SER A 464 -12.76 31.41 21.32
N GLY A 465 -13.79 31.08 20.52
CA GLY A 465 -15.01 31.88 20.32
C GLY A 465 -16.00 31.71 21.49
N ASN A 466 -16.68 30.57 21.58
CA ASN A 466 -17.55 30.18 22.70
C ASN A 466 -17.02 28.89 23.36
N THR A 467 -16.94 28.74 24.68
CA THR A 467 -16.35 27.51 25.29
C THR A 467 -16.88 27.15 26.66
N THR A 468 -17.06 25.86 26.94
CA THR A 468 -17.09 25.27 28.29
C THR A 468 -15.71 24.66 28.55
N VAL A 469 -14.95 25.13 29.52
CA VAL A 469 -13.62 24.57 29.84
C VAL A 469 -13.67 23.96 31.22
N GLU A 470 -13.50 22.64 31.29
CA GLU A 470 -13.19 21.93 32.53
C GLU A 470 -11.67 21.70 32.58
N THR A 471 -11.02 22.35 33.54
CA THR A 471 -9.56 22.26 33.71
C THR A 471 -9.21 21.82 35.11
N SER A 472 -8.56 20.65 35.22
CA SER A 472 -7.88 20.23 36.44
C SER A 472 -6.39 20.54 36.30
N VAL A 473 -5.88 21.48 37.10
CA VAL A 473 -4.46 21.86 37.10
C VAL A 473 -3.82 21.36 38.38
N LEU A 474 -2.97 20.34 38.25
CA LEU A 474 -2.19 19.78 39.34
C LEU A 474 -1.01 20.70 39.72
N PRO A 475 -0.38 20.50 40.90
CA PRO A 475 0.75 21.30 41.38
C PRO A 475 1.86 21.50 40.33
N GLY A 476 2.23 22.73 39.97
CA GLY A 476 3.27 23.03 38.98
C GLY A 476 2.82 23.03 37.51
N GLY A 477 1.54 22.75 37.22
CA GLY A 477 0.95 22.92 35.89
C GLY A 477 0.60 24.38 35.57
N THR A 478 0.59 24.74 34.29
CA THR A 478 0.17 26.08 33.81
C THR A 478 -0.89 25.98 32.72
N ALA A 479 -2.05 26.60 32.96
CA ALA A 479 -3.11 26.71 31.95
C ALA A 479 -3.38 28.17 31.60
N ARG A 480 -3.47 28.47 30.30
CA ARG A 480 -3.85 29.80 29.80
C ARG A 480 -5.00 29.72 28.80
N SER A 481 -6.08 30.43 29.04
CA SER A 481 -7.25 30.54 28.16
C SER A 481 -7.48 31.99 27.70
N ALA A 482 -7.96 32.16 26.47
CA ALA A 482 -8.38 33.46 25.91
C ALA A 482 -9.63 33.30 25.03
N SER A 483 -10.82 33.77 25.44
CA SER A 483 -12.08 33.38 24.77
C SER A 483 -13.12 34.50 24.54
N GLY A 484 -14.03 34.33 23.58
CA GLY A 484 -15.14 35.28 23.33
C GLY A 484 -16.24 35.18 24.41
N ASN A 485 -16.96 34.07 24.49
CA ASN A 485 -17.93 33.75 25.55
C ASN A 485 -17.55 32.43 26.25
N THR A 486 -17.57 32.34 27.58
CA THR A 486 -17.03 31.15 28.28
C THR A 486 -17.80 30.77 29.55
N THR A 487 -18.05 29.48 29.75
CA THR A 487 -18.23 28.82 31.06
C THR A 487 -16.90 28.17 31.41
N VAL A 488 -16.29 28.53 32.54
CA VAL A 488 -15.01 27.93 32.97
C VAL A 488 -15.19 27.31 34.33
N GLU A 489 -15.08 25.99 34.41
CA GLU A 489 -14.96 25.23 35.65
C GLU A 489 -13.49 24.88 35.85
N THR A 490 -12.89 25.44 36.90
CA THR A 490 -11.46 25.20 37.20
C THR A 490 -11.31 24.70 38.63
N SER A 491 -10.65 23.56 38.77
CA SER A 491 -10.11 23.10 40.05
C SER A 491 -8.59 23.32 40.05
N VAL A 492 -8.12 24.26 40.85
CA VAL A 492 -6.68 24.58 40.96
C VAL A 492 -6.14 23.99 42.25
N LEU A 493 -5.34 22.91 42.12
CA LEU A 493 -4.67 22.28 43.25
C LEU A 493 -3.44 23.12 43.71
N PRO A 494 -2.91 22.86 44.93
CA PRO A 494 -1.77 23.60 45.49
C PRO A 494 -0.59 23.73 44.50
N GLY A 495 -0.12 24.95 44.19
CA GLY A 495 1.00 25.18 43.28
C GLY A 495 0.67 25.20 41.77
N GLY A 496 -0.60 24.99 41.40
CA GLY A 496 -1.09 25.20 40.03
C GLY A 496 -1.34 26.68 39.71
N THR A 497 -1.24 27.06 38.43
CA THR A 497 -1.56 28.42 37.98
C THR A 497 -2.50 28.45 36.78
N THR A 498 -3.56 29.27 36.87
CA THR A 498 -4.50 29.51 35.77
C THR A 498 -4.55 31.00 35.40
N LYS A 499 -4.60 31.29 34.09
CA LYS A 499 -4.82 32.64 33.55
C LYS A 499 -5.90 32.60 32.48
N SER A 500 -7.03 33.26 32.73
CA SER A 500 -8.13 33.42 31.77
C SER A 500 -8.27 34.87 31.30
N ALA A 501 -8.64 35.07 30.04
CA ALA A 501 -8.99 36.37 29.48
C ALA A 501 -10.20 36.23 28.53
N SER A 502 -11.34 36.92 28.75
CA SER A 502 -12.55 36.63 27.97
C SER A 502 -13.49 37.81 27.67
N GLY A 503 -14.33 37.71 26.63
CA GLY A 503 -15.36 38.71 26.32
C GLY A 503 -16.52 38.68 27.33
N ASN A 504 -17.31 37.60 27.36
CA ASN A 504 -18.32 37.30 28.38
C ASN A 504 -17.98 35.99 29.12
N THR A 505 -18.16 35.90 30.44
CA THR A 505 -17.69 34.73 31.21
C THR A 505 -18.61 34.38 32.39
N THR A 506 -18.97 33.11 32.55
CA THR A 506 -19.32 32.46 33.83
C THR A 506 -18.08 31.71 34.30
N VAL A 507 -17.56 32.00 35.49
CA VAL A 507 -16.38 31.34 36.03
C VAL A 507 -16.73 30.71 37.37
N GLU A 508 -16.67 29.39 37.44
CA GLU A 508 -16.67 28.62 38.69
C GLU A 508 -15.23 28.19 38.99
N THR A 509 -14.68 28.72 40.07
CA THR A 509 -13.29 28.42 40.48
C THR A 509 -13.27 27.89 41.91
N SER A 510 -12.69 26.70 42.07
CA SER A 510 -12.26 26.20 43.37
C SER A 510 -10.73 26.30 43.45
N VAL A 511 -10.23 27.16 44.36
CA VAL A 511 -8.78 27.37 44.55
C VAL A 511 -8.38 26.79 45.89
N LEU A 512 -7.66 25.67 45.85
CA LEU A 512 -7.09 25.01 47.03
C LEU A 512 -5.86 25.77 47.56
N PRO A 513 -5.42 25.49 48.81
CA PRO A 513 -4.27 26.15 49.44
C PRO A 513 -3.02 26.18 48.54
N GLY A 514 -2.44 27.35 48.26
CA GLY A 514 -1.25 27.50 47.41
C GLY A 514 -1.50 27.57 45.89
N GLY A 515 -2.76 27.48 45.44
CA GLY A 515 -3.16 27.72 44.05
C GLY A 515 -3.27 29.23 43.72
N THR A 516 -3.05 29.58 42.45
CA THR A 516 -3.20 30.95 41.94
C THR A 516 -4.12 31.00 40.73
N ALA A 517 -5.23 31.75 40.80
CA ALA A 517 -6.13 31.98 39.68
C ALA A 517 -6.20 33.47 39.30
N ARG A 518 -6.09 33.77 37.99
CA ARG A 518 -6.26 35.14 37.47
C ARG A 518 -7.25 35.18 36.30
N SER A 519 -8.25 36.05 36.39
CA SER A 519 -9.24 36.28 35.32
C SER A 519 -9.24 37.75 34.87
N ALA A 520 -9.51 37.99 33.58
CA ALA A 520 -9.73 39.31 33.02
C ALA A 520 -10.85 39.28 31.95
N SER A 521 -11.92 40.05 32.08
CA SER A 521 -13.09 39.87 31.20
C SER A 521 -13.91 41.12 30.84
N GLY A 522 -14.66 41.09 29.74
CA GLY A 522 -15.61 42.15 29.37
C GLY A 522 -16.84 42.19 30.28
N ASN A 523 -17.68 41.16 30.24
CA ASN A 523 -18.75 40.90 31.23
C ASN A 523 -18.51 39.58 31.96
N THR A 524 -18.81 39.51 33.26
CA THR A 524 -18.47 38.33 34.09
C THR A 524 -19.50 38.03 35.16
N THR A 525 -19.93 36.78 35.28
CA THR A 525 -20.47 36.15 36.49
C THR A 525 -19.35 35.29 37.08
N VAL A 526 -18.96 35.53 38.33
CA VAL A 526 -17.87 34.79 38.98
C VAL A 526 -18.38 34.18 40.27
N GLU A 527 -18.35 32.85 40.35
CA GLU A 527 -18.52 32.09 41.58
C GLU A 527 -17.15 31.55 42.00
N THR A 528 -16.66 32.00 43.15
CA THR A 528 -15.35 31.58 43.67
C THR A 528 -15.46 31.03 45.08
N SER A 529 -14.85 29.87 45.31
CA SER A 529 -14.55 29.35 46.63
C SER A 529 -13.03 29.37 46.84
N VAL A 530 -12.58 30.22 47.77
CA VAL A 530 -11.14 30.38 48.08
C VAL A 530 -10.85 29.75 49.43
N LEU A 531 -10.18 28.59 49.40
CA LEU A 531 -9.73 27.89 50.61
C LEU A 531 -8.48 28.56 51.21
N PRO A 532 -8.13 28.25 52.49
CA PRO A 532 -6.99 28.84 53.19
C PRO A 532 -5.68 28.80 52.38
N GLY A 533 -5.01 29.93 52.14
CA GLY A 533 -3.76 29.99 51.37
C GLY A 533 -3.92 30.03 49.84
N GLY A 534 -5.16 30.02 49.32
CA GLY A 534 -5.46 30.28 47.91
C GLY A 534 -5.50 31.79 47.59
N THR A 535 -5.19 32.14 46.33
CA THR A 535 -5.24 33.54 45.85
C THR A 535 -6.03 33.67 44.54
N THR A 536 -6.97 34.61 44.49
CA THR A 536 -7.72 34.96 43.28
C THR A 536 -7.57 36.44 42.92
N LYS A 537 -7.42 36.74 41.63
CA LYS A 537 -7.41 38.11 41.08
C LYS A 537 -8.31 38.20 39.86
N SER A 538 -9.35 39.03 39.92
CA SER A 538 -10.27 39.31 38.81
C SER A 538 -10.20 40.77 38.36
N ALA A 539 -10.38 41.02 37.05
CA ALA A 539 -10.49 42.36 36.47
C ALA A 539 -11.54 42.37 35.35
N SER A 540 -12.56 43.24 35.40
CA SER A 540 -13.68 43.13 34.44
C SER A 540 -14.40 44.43 34.04
N GLY A 541 -15.06 44.47 32.88
CA GLY A 541 -15.91 45.59 32.44
C GLY A 541 -17.20 45.69 33.26
N ASN A 542 -18.09 44.71 33.16
CA ASN A 542 -19.24 44.51 34.06
C ASN A 542 -19.12 43.17 34.81
N THR A 543 -19.53 43.13 36.09
CA THR A 543 -19.29 41.95 36.93
C THR A 543 -20.43 41.69 37.90
N THR A 544 -20.92 40.46 37.99
CA THR A 544 -21.59 39.86 39.14
C THR A 544 -20.61 38.92 39.81
N VAL A 545 -20.31 39.12 41.10
CA VAL A 545 -19.32 38.32 41.82
C VAL A 545 -19.96 37.74 43.07
N GLU A 546 -20.01 36.42 43.15
CA GLU A 546 -20.27 35.65 44.36
C GLU A 546 -18.95 35.06 44.86
N THR A 547 -18.51 35.49 46.04
CA THR A 547 -17.23 35.04 46.62
C THR A 547 -17.43 34.52 48.03
N SER A 548 -16.95 33.31 48.28
CA SER A 548 -16.77 32.76 49.62
C SER A 548 -15.27 32.68 49.94
N VAL A 549 -14.82 33.47 50.91
CA VAL A 549 -13.41 33.52 51.33
C VAL A 549 -13.29 32.87 52.70
N LEU A 550 -12.69 31.68 52.75
CA LEU A 550 -12.39 30.96 53.99
C LEU A 550 -11.16 31.57 54.71
N PRO A 551 -10.95 31.25 56.01
CA PRO A 551 -9.83 31.76 56.80
C PRO A 551 -8.47 31.60 56.10
N GLY A 552 -7.67 32.66 55.93
CA GLY A 552 -6.37 32.60 55.24
C GLY A 552 -6.41 32.70 53.71
N GLY A 553 -7.61 32.81 53.11
CA GLY A 553 -7.78 33.09 51.67
C GLY A 553 -7.66 34.57 51.33
N THR A 554 -7.26 34.87 50.09
CA THR A 554 -7.16 36.25 49.55
C THR A 554 -7.91 36.38 48.21
N ALA A 555 -8.88 37.28 48.15
CA ALA A 555 -9.61 37.62 46.93
C ALA A 555 -9.46 39.11 46.56
N ARG A 556 -9.16 39.39 45.29
CA ARG A 556 -9.07 40.77 44.77
C ARG A 556 -9.84 40.95 43.48
N SER A 557 -10.74 41.94 43.42
CA SER A 557 -11.52 42.29 42.23
C SER A 557 -11.30 43.76 41.83
N ALA A 558 -11.38 44.04 40.53
CA ALA A 558 -11.36 45.39 39.96
C ALA A 558 -12.30 45.49 38.75
N SER A 559 -13.27 46.42 38.73
CA SER A 559 -14.33 46.38 37.69
C SER A 559 -14.92 47.72 37.27
N GLY A 560 -15.47 47.82 36.05
CA GLY A 560 -16.20 49.01 35.56
C GLY A 560 -17.54 49.19 36.28
N ASN A 561 -18.49 48.28 36.09
CA ASN A 561 -19.71 48.15 36.89
C ASN A 561 -19.73 46.81 37.64
N THR A 562 -20.25 46.78 38.87
CA THR A 562 -20.17 45.60 39.73
C THR A 562 -21.41 45.41 40.60
N THR A 563 -21.95 44.20 40.61
CA THR A 563 -22.79 43.64 41.68
C THR A 563 -21.94 42.62 42.43
N VAL A 564 -21.75 42.81 43.73
CA VAL A 564 -20.86 41.96 44.55
C VAL A 564 -21.63 41.40 45.73
N GLU A 565 -21.69 40.08 45.81
CA GLU A 565 -22.05 39.32 47.01
C GLU A 565 -20.79 38.65 47.57
N THR A 566 -20.32 39.12 48.72
CA THR A 566 -19.14 38.55 49.38
C THR A 566 -19.49 38.05 50.78
N SER A 567 -19.12 36.80 51.06
CA SER A 567 -19.06 36.25 52.41
C SER A 567 -17.60 36.07 52.83
N VAL A 568 -17.18 36.77 53.89
CA VAL A 568 -15.81 36.70 54.41
C VAL A 568 -15.81 36.12 55.82
N LEU A 569 -15.25 34.91 55.93
CA LEU A 569 -15.08 34.19 57.20
C LEU A 569 -13.87 34.74 58.00
N PRO A 570 -13.78 34.47 59.31
CA PRO A 570 -12.69 34.95 60.17
C PRO A 570 -11.29 34.67 59.59
N GLY A 571 -10.42 35.68 59.45
CA GLY A 571 -9.07 35.50 58.88
C GLY A 571 -8.99 35.52 57.35
N GLY A 572 -10.11 35.67 56.64
CA GLY A 572 -10.16 35.92 55.20
C GLY A 572 -9.97 37.40 54.85
N THR A 573 -9.47 37.69 53.64
CA THR A 573 -9.31 39.07 53.16
C THR A 573 -9.88 39.24 51.75
N ALA A 574 -10.73 40.26 51.57
CA ALA A 574 -11.32 40.62 50.28
C ALA A 574 -11.09 42.10 49.96
N ARG A 575 -10.74 42.40 48.71
CA ARG A 575 -10.56 43.79 48.23
C ARG A 575 -11.22 44.02 46.88
N SER A 576 -12.04 45.07 46.77
CA SER A 576 -12.73 45.46 45.55
C SER A 576 -12.40 46.91 45.16
N ALA A 577 -12.40 47.22 43.85
CA ALA A 577 -12.27 48.57 43.30
C ALA A 577 -13.17 48.70 42.06
N SER A 578 -14.08 49.67 41.98
CA SER A 578 -14.97 49.77 40.81
C SER A 578 -15.49 51.16 40.43
N GLY A 579 -16.00 51.31 39.20
CA GLY A 579 -16.64 52.55 38.71
C GLY A 579 -18.03 52.78 39.31
N ASN A 580 -18.99 51.91 39.00
CA ASN A 580 -20.29 51.82 39.67
C ASN A 580 -20.43 50.49 40.44
N THR A 581 -21.01 50.53 41.64
CA THR A 581 -21.11 49.33 42.50
C THR A 581 -22.45 49.21 43.22
N THR A 582 -23.04 48.01 43.19
CA THR A 582 -24.00 47.51 44.17
C THR A 582 -23.28 46.43 44.99
N VAL A 583 -23.16 46.61 46.30
CA VAL A 583 -22.39 45.70 47.19
C VAL A 583 -23.27 45.18 48.29
N GLU A 584 -23.44 43.86 48.36
CA GLU A 584 -23.94 43.12 49.51
C GLU A 584 -22.78 42.36 50.16
N THR A 585 -22.44 42.74 51.39
CA THR A 585 -21.28 42.21 52.10
C THR A 585 -21.69 41.65 53.46
N SER A 586 -21.34 40.39 53.73
CA SER A 586 -21.42 39.79 55.05
C SER A 586 -20.02 39.50 55.59
N VAL A 587 -19.65 40.21 56.68
CA VAL A 587 -18.33 40.09 57.31
C VAL A 587 -18.48 39.52 58.72
N LEU A 588 -17.99 38.30 58.91
CA LEU A 588 -17.96 37.64 60.22
C LEU A 588 -16.77 38.16 61.06
N PRO A 589 -16.78 37.96 62.40
CA PRO A 589 -15.74 38.48 63.30
C PRO A 589 -14.32 38.05 62.86
N GLY A 590 -13.37 38.97 62.76
CA GLY A 590 -12.00 38.68 62.30
C GLY A 590 -11.80 38.64 60.77
N GLY A 591 -12.84 38.87 59.98
CA GLY A 591 -12.74 39.10 58.52
C GLY A 591 -12.39 40.56 58.20
N THR A 592 -11.75 40.78 57.03
CA THR A 592 -11.42 42.15 56.55
C THR A 592 -11.88 42.38 55.12
N THR A 593 -12.55 43.51 54.89
CA THR A 593 -12.96 43.97 53.55
C THR A 593 -12.54 45.41 53.28
N LYS A 594 -12.10 45.69 52.03
CA LYS A 594 -11.83 47.06 51.57
C LYS A 594 -12.42 47.31 50.18
N SER A 595 -13.22 48.36 50.04
CA SER A 595 -13.85 48.76 48.78
C SER A 595 -13.46 50.19 48.38
N ALA A 596 -13.28 50.44 47.08
CA ALA A 596 -13.12 51.78 46.52
C ALA A 596 -14.06 51.95 45.30
N SER A 597 -14.89 52.99 45.28
CA SER A 597 -15.94 53.12 44.25
C SER A 597 -16.31 54.57 43.88
N GLY A 598 -16.67 54.79 42.61
CA GLY A 598 -17.07 56.10 42.08
C GLY A 598 -18.55 56.44 42.30
N ASN A 599 -19.48 55.49 42.09
CA ASN A 599 -20.91 55.63 42.41
C ASN A 599 -21.44 54.34 43.06
N THR A 600 -21.99 54.40 44.28
CA THR A 600 -22.15 53.20 45.12
C THR A 600 -23.51 53.09 45.81
N THR A 601 -24.13 51.92 45.76
CA THR A 601 -25.19 51.46 46.67
C THR A 601 -24.60 50.32 47.52
N VAL A 602 -24.56 50.46 48.84
CA VAL A 602 -23.90 49.51 49.75
C VAL A 602 -24.86 49.03 50.81
N GLU A 603 -25.03 47.72 50.91
CA GLU A 603 -25.59 47.03 52.08
C GLU A 603 -24.48 46.20 52.75
N THR A 604 -24.02 46.67 53.92
CA THR A 604 -22.95 46.01 54.69
C THR A 604 -23.53 45.44 55.98
N SER A 605 -23.40 44.13 56.19
CA SER A 605 -23.66 43.48 57.47
C SER A 605 -22.32 43.07 58.08
N VAL A 606 -21.90 43.79 59.13
CA VAL A 606 -20.64 43.52 59.84
C VAL A 606 -20.95 43.01 61.23
N SER A 607 -20.56 41.77 61.51
CA SER A 607 -20.67 41.20 62.86
C SER A 607 -19.64 41.85 63.80
N PRO A 608 -19.91 41.94 65.12
CA PRO A 608 -18.96 42.51 66.08
C PRO A 608 -17.56 41.88 65.98
N GLY A 609 -16.53 42.70 65.75
CA GLY A 609 -15.15 42.23 65.54
C GLY A 609 -14.72 42.04 64.08
N GLY A 610 -15.61 42.25 63.10
CA GLY A 610 -15.26 42.39 61.69
C GLY A 610 -14.78 43.81 61.36
N THR A 611 -13.99 43.98 60.29
CA THR A 611 -13.55 45.30 59.81
C THR A 611 -13.90 45.52 58.34
N ALA A 612 -14.62 46.60 58.05
CA ALA A 612 -14.97 47.03 56.71
C ALA A 612 -14.52 48.49 56.49
N LYS A 613 -13.88 48.77 55.34
CA LYS A 613 -13.49 50.13 54.96
C LYS A 613 -13.88 50.43 53.52
N THR A 614 -14.78 51.40 53.33
CA THR A 614 -15.20 51.89 52.02
C THR A 614 -14.59 53.27 51.77
N VAL A 615 -14.01 53.47 50.58
CA VAL A 615 -13.45 54.75 50.15
C VAL A 615 -14.19 55.20 48.88
N LEU A 616 -15.02 56.23 49.00
CA LEU A 616 -15.63 56.90 47.85
C LEU A 616 -14.56 57.78 47.19
N VAL A 617 -14.33 57.63 45.88
CA VAL A 617 -13.29 58.36 45.13
C VAL A 617 -13.91 59.24 44.06
#